data_AF-A0A137QFQ1-F1
#
_entry.id   AF-A0A137QFQ1-F1
#
_cell.length_a   1.000
_cell.length_b   1.000
_cell.length_c   1.000
_cell.angle_alpha   90.00
_cell.angle_beta   90.00
_cell.angle_gamma   90.00
#
_symmetry.space_group_name_H-M   'P 1'
#
loop_
_entity.id
_entity.type
_entity.pdbx_description
1 polymer ?
#
loop_
_entity_poly.entity_id
_entity_poly.type
_entity_poly.pdbx_seq_one_letter_code
_entity_poly.pdbx_strand_id
1 'polypeptide(L)'
;MKGVEVDSSARSYAPCCHPDTRKGLRDCITRWVDETPGPSRRRLFWLLGSAGVGKSAVAQTVAEEMKAVGRLGASLFFSRLSKRDDPDQVISTLAYQLAVRSQDYKRIITI
;
A
#
# COMPACT_ATOMS: atom_id res chain seq x y z
N MET A 1 6.57 -9.76 8.74
CA MET A 1 7.31 -8.53 9.05
C MET A 1 6.39 -7.56 9.78
N LYS A 2 6.64 -7.28 11.06
CA LYS A 2 5.77 -6.38 11.85
C LYS A 2 6.05 -4.92 11.49
N GLY A 3 5.00 -4.12 11.49
CA GLY A 3 5.10 -2.66 11.42
C GLY A 3 5.33 -2.05 10.04
N VAL A 4 5.04 -2.78 8.97
CA VAL A 4 5.15 -2.32 7.56
C VAL A 4 3.83 -1.84 6.98
N GLU A 5 2.74 -2.11 7.67
CA GLU A 5 1.39 -1.77 7.26
C GLU A 5 1.20 -0.25 7.24
N VAL A 6 0.23 0.23 6.47
CA VAL A 6 -0.09 1.66 6.34
C VAL A 6 -0.32 2.34 7.70
N ASP A 7 -0.90 1.62 8.65
CA ASP A 7 -1.43 2.08 9.93
C ASP A 7 -0.65 1.59 11.16
N SER A 8 0.52 1.02 10.93
CA SER A 8 1.40 0.59 12.01
C SER A 8 1.84 1.76 12.89
N SER A 9 1.76 1.62 14.21
CA SER A 9 2.33 2.58 15.18
C SER A 9 3.84 2.82 14.99
N ALA A 10 4.58 1.82 14.51
CA ALA A 10 6.00 1.96 14.10
C ALA A 10 6.22 2.88 12.87
N ARG A 11 5.17 3.52 12.36
CA ARG A 11 5.15 4.46 11.24
C ARG A 11 4.42 5.76 11.60
N SER A 12 4.44 6.16 12.88
CA SER A 12 3.82 7.39 13.38
C SER A 12 4.25 8.66 12.63
N TYR A 13 5.45 8.67 12.05
CA TYR A 13 5.99 9.75 11.22
C TYR A 13 6.14 9.32 9.75
N ALA A 14 5.21 8.53 9.22
CA ALA A 14 5.21 8.15 7.82
C ALA A 14 5.19 9.41 6.93
N PRO A 15 5.93 9.43 5.81
CA PRO A 15 5.87 10.57 4.90
C PRO A 15 4.46 10.66 4.30
N CYS A 16 3.87 11.84 4.29
CA CYS A 16 2.57 12.10 3.68
C CYS A 16 2.65 13.32 2.75
N CYS A 17 1.75 13.38 1.78
CA CYS A 17 1.58 14.59 0.98
C CYS A 17 1.03 15.69 1.88
N HIS A 18 1.61 16.89 1.78
CA HIS A 18 1.01 18.06 2.41
C HIS A 18 -0.42 18.25 1.85
N PRO A 19 -1.39 18.70 2.67
CA PRO A 19 -2.71 19.06 2.20
C PRO A 19 -2.67 19.85 0.90
N ASP A 20 -3.56 19.48 -0.03
CA ASP A 20 -3.73 20.10 -1.34
C ASP A 20 -2.59 19.99 -2.34
N THR A 21 -1.50 19.28 -1.99
CA THR A 21 -0.40 18.99 -2.92
C THR A 21 -0.62 17.67 -3.67
N ARG A 22 -0.03 17.56 -4.87
CA ARG A 22 -0.02 16.32 -5.68
C ARG A 22 -1.41 15.72 -5.98
N LYS A 23 -2.49 16.50 -5.81
CA LYS A 23 -3.89 16.10 -6.05
C LYS A 23 -4.06 15.41 -7.40
N GLY A 24 -3.66 16.04 -8.50
CA GLY A 24 -3.81 15.45 -9.84
C GLY A 24 -3.12 14.08 -10.01
N LEU A 25 -1.99 13.86 -9.34
CA LEU A 25 -1.32 12.54 -9.35
C LEU A 25 -2.08 11.52 -8.49
N ARG A 26 -2.55 11.92 -7.31
CA ARG A 26 -3.37 11.06 -6.44
C ARG A 26 -4.69 10.67 -7.11
N ASP A 27 -5.33 11.62 -7.79
CA ASP A 27 -6.56 11.39 -8.55
C ASP A 27 -6.30 10.44 -9.72
N CYS A 28 -5.18 10.59 -10.42
CA CYS A 28 -4.75 9.67 -11.48
C CYS A 28 -4.57 8.24 -10.95
N ILE A 29 -3.90 8.06 -9.80
CA ILE A 29 -3.73 6.75 -9.19
C ILE A 29 -5.09 6.17 -8.75
N THR A 30 -5.96 6.99 -8.15
CA THR A 30 -7.29 6.56 -7.71
C THR A 30 -8.13 6.07 -8.89
N ARG A 31 -8.18 6.83 -9.99
CA ARG A 31 -8.85 6.41 -11.22
C ARG A 31 -8.27 5.11 -11.77
N TRP A 32 -6.95 4.97 -11.77
CA TRP A 32 -6.28 3.73 -12.19
C TRP A 32 -6.68 2.52 -11.33
N VAL A 33 -6.93 2.70 -10.02
CA VAL A 33 -7.45 1.65 -9.13
C VAL A 33 -8.91 1.31 -9.48
N ASP A 34 -9.72 2.30 -9.86
CA ASP A 34 -11.15 2.16 -10.22
C ASP A 34 -11.38 1.52 -11.58
N GLU A 35 -10.42 1.64 -12.50
CA GLU A 35 -10.53 1.04 -13.82
C GLU A 35 -10.68 -0.49 -13.72
N THR A 36 -11.80 -1.01 -14.20
CA THR A 36 -12.06 -2.45 -14.34
C THR A 36 -11.20 -3.00 -15.48
N PRO A 37 -10.17 -3.81 -15.20
CA PRO A 37 -9.37 -4.39 -16.26
C PRO A 37 -10.18 -5.49 -16.95
N GLY A 38 -10.03 -5.59 -18.27
CA GLY A 38 -10.45 -6.78 -18.98
C GLY A 38 -9.75 -8.05 -18.43
N PRO A 39 -10.27 -9.25 -18.74
CA PRO A 39 -9.92 -10.52 -18.08
C PRO A 39 -8.43 -10.92 -18.09
N SER A 40 -7.57 -10.23 -18.85
CA SER A 40 -6.16 -10.61 -19.04
C SER A 40 -5.13 -9.60 -18.48
N ARG A 41 -5.55 -8.52 -17.79
CA ARG A 41 -4.63 -7.43 -17.42
C ARG A 41 -4.12 -7.53 -15.98
N ARG A 42 -2.82 -7.83 -15.82
CA ARG A 42 -2.10 -7.61 -14.55
C ARG A 42 -1.98 -6.11 -14.30
N ARG A 43 -2.34 -5.65 -13.10
CA ARG A 43 -2.27 -4.23 -12.69
C ARG A 43 -0.98 -3.96 -11.92
N LEU A 44 -0.09 -3.17 -12.50
CA LEU A 44 1.10 -2.61 -11.84
C LEU A 44 1.15 -1.11 -12.13
N PHE A 45 1.12 -0.29 -11.08
CA PHE A 45 1.36 1.15 -11.19
C PHE A 45 2.81 1.45 -10.81
N TRP A 46 3.58 2.04 -11.73
CA TRP A 46 4.98 2.39 -11.50
C TRP A 46 5.14 3.91 -11.40
N LEU A 47 5.42 4.41 -10.19
CA LEU A 47 5.66 5.83 -9.96
C LEU A 47 7.15 6.17 -10.08
N LEU A 48 7.55 6.75 -11.23
CA LEU A 48 8.93 7.17 -11.50
C LEU A 48 9.18 8.63 -11.10
N GLY A 49 10.39 8.94 -10.65
CA GLY A 49 10.83 10.30 -10.37
C GLY A 49 12.14 10.34 -9.58
N SER A 50 12.79 11.49 -9.54
CA SER A 50 14.09 11.68 -8.85
C SER A 50 14.04 11.36 -7.36
N ALA A 51 15.19 11.12 -6.74
CA ALA A 51 15.27 10.98 -5.28
C ALA A 51 14.75 12.25 -4.58
N GLY A 52 14.11 12.09 -3.41
CA GLY A 52 13.61 13.23 -2.62
C GLY A 52 12.30 13.88 -3.09
N VAL A 53 11.77 13.57 -4.28
CA VAL A 53 10.56 14.25 -4.82
C VAL A 53 9.23 13.86 -4.15
N GLY A 54 9.27 13.01 -3.11
CA GLY A 54 8.09 12.63 -2.34
C GLY A 54 7.30 11.42 -2.86
N LYS A 55 7.91 10.52 -3.64
CA LYS A 55 7.22 9.31 -4.16
C LYS A 55 6.63 8.44 -3.04
N SER A 56 7.38 8.18 -1.97
CA SER A 56 6.91 7.43 -0.80
C SER A 56 5.79 8.16 -0.06
N ALA A 57 5.79 9.49 -0.08
CA ALA A 57 4.72 10.30 0.50
C ALA A 57 3.40 10.14 -0.30
N VAL A 58 3.49 10.15 -1.63
CA VAL A 58 2.33 9.87 -2.50
C VAL A 58 1.79 8.47 -2.26
N ALA A 59 2.65 7.45 -2.22
CA ALA A 59 2.24 6.07 -1.98
C ALA A 59 1.56 5.89 -0.60
N GLN A 60 2.09 6.52 0.45
CA GLN A 60 1.47 6.51 1.78
C GLN A 60 0.09 7.18 1.75
N THR A 61 -0.01 8.38 1.20
CA THR A 61 -1.26 9.16 1.17
C THR A 61 -2.36 8.40 0.41
N VAL A 62 -2.03 7.84 -0.76
CA VAL A 62 -2.98 7.02 -1.53
C VAL A 62 -3.39 5.76 -0.74
N ALA A 63 -2.46 5.09 -0.06
CA ALA A 63 -2.80 3.93 0.76
C ALA A 63 -3.73 4.31 1.93
N GLU A 64 -3.51 5.45 2.58
CA GLU A 64 -4.38 5.98 3.62
C GLU A 64 -5.78 6.31 3.08
N GLU A 65 -5.87 6.94 1.90
CA GLU A 65 -7.15 7.22 1.23
C GLU A 65 -7.90 5.94 0.89
N MET A 66 -7.23 4.95 0.29
CA MET A 66 -7.83 3.64 -0.02
C MET A 66 -8.26 2.90 1.25
N LYS A 67 -7.52 3.04 2.34
CA LYS A 67 -7.91 2.48 3.64
C LYS A 67 -9.17 3.16 4.17
N ALA A 68 -9.23 4.50 4.10
CA ALA A 68 -10.36 5.28 4.61
C ALA A 68 -11.68 4.93 3.92
N VAL A 69 -11.65 4.56 2.63
CA VAL A 69 -12.82 4.10 1.87
C VAL A 69 -13.02 2.59 1.88
N GLY A 70 -12.27 1.84 2.70
CA GLY A 70 -12.43 0.38 2.86
C GLY A 70 -11.94 -0.47 1.69
N ARG A 71 -11.07 0.08 0.84
CA ARG A 71 -10.58 -0.57 -0.41
C ARG A 71 -9.14 -1.06 -0.34
N LEU A 72 -8.40 -0.74 0.72
CA LEU A 72 -7.04 -1.24 0.91
C LEU A 72 -7.04 -2.67 1.48
N GLY A 73 -6.70 -3.65 0.65
CA GLY A 73 -6.58 -5.05 1.07
C GLY A 73 -5.34 -5.33 1.93
N ALA A 74 -4.17 -4.88 1.49
CA ALA A 74 -2.92 -5.00 2.23
C ALA A 74 -1.92 -3.93 1.76
N SER A 75 -0.90 -3.67 2.56
CA SER A 75 0.14 -2.69 2.26
C SER A 75 1.48 -3.09 2.84
N LEU A 76 2.56 -2.68 2.19
CA LEU A 76 3.90 -2.93 2.68
C LEU A 76 4.81 -1.77 2.30
N PHE A 77 5.44 -1.17 3.31
CA PHE A 77 6.38 -0.07 3.16
C PHE A 77 7.75 -0.47 3.71
N PHE A 78 8.71 -0.64 2.80
CA PHE A 78 10.07 -1.03 3.16
C PHE A 78 10.84 0.12 3.82
N SER A 79 11.70 -0.21 4.79
CA SER A 79 12.64 0.74 5.40
C SER A 79 13.89 0.03 5.90
N ARG A 80 15.05 0.31 5.30
CA ARG A 80 16.35 -0.20 5.75
C ARG A 80 16.73 0.31 7.13
N LEU A 81 16.47 1.60 7.39
CA LEU A 81 16.76 2.25 8.68
C LEU A 81 16.05 1.56 9.85
N SER A 82 14.85 1.04 9.61
CA SER A 82 14.06 0.35 10.61
C SER A 82 14.13 -1.18 10.50
N LYS A 83 15.05 -1.74 9.69
CA LYS A 83 15.17 -3.19 9.42
C LYS A 83 13.84 -3.85 8.98
N ARG A 84 13.08 -3.12 8.15
CA ARG A 84 11.80 -3.54 7.55
C ARG A 84 11.99 -3.77 6.06
N ASP A 85 12.98 -4.55 5.70
CA ASP A 85 13.45 -4.76 4.32
C ASP A 85 13.69 -6.23 3.97
N ASP A 86 13.15 -7.14 4.79
CA ASP A 86 13.22 -8.59 4.55
C ASP A 86 12.27 -9.01 3.41
N PRO A 87 12.81 -9.43 2.24
CA PRO A 87 12.00 -9.84 1.10
C PRO A 87 11.25 -11.16 1.35
N ASP A 88 11.80 -12.07 2.17
CA ASP A 88 11.21 -13.40 2.41
C ASP A 88 9.89 -13.28 3.17
N GLN A 89 9.70 -12.18 3.90
CA GLN A 89 8.48 -11.91 4.64
C GLN A 89 7.40 -11.16 3.84
N VAL A 90 7.64 -10.79 2.58
CA VAL A 90 6.67 -10.00 1.80
C VAL A 90 5.37 -10.78 1.61
N ILE A 91 5.45 -12.00 1.10
CA ILE A 91 4.27 -12.80 0.76
C ILE A 91 3.48 -13.18 2.03
N SER A 92 4.17 -13.65 3.06
CA SER A 92 3.53 -14.03 4.33
C SER A 92 2.87 -12.84 5.03
N THR A 93 3.49 -11.65 4.97
CA THR A 93 2.93 -10.43 5.55
C THR A 93 1.68 -9.96 4.81
N LEU A 94 1.69 -10.00 3.47
CA LEU A 94 0.51 -9.67 2.66
C LEU A 94 -0.63 -10.67 2.89
N ALA A 95 -0.33 -11.97 2.89
CA ALA A 95 -1.32 -13.02 3.15
C ALA A 95 -1.96 -12.85 4.54
N TYR A 96 -1.16 -12.59 5.58
CA TYR A 96 -1.67 -12.30 6.91
C TYR A 96 -2.60 -11.07 6.93
N GLN A 97 -2.17 -9.95 6.35
CA GLN A 97 -2.98 -8.72 6.31
C GLN A 97 -4.32 -8.91 5.58
N LEU A 98 -4.32 -9.68 4.48
CA LEU A 98 -5.53 -10.03 3.74
C LEU A 98 -6.46 -10.93 4.56
N ALA A 99 -5.92 -11.94 5.25
CA ALA A 99 -6.71 -12.84 6.08
C ALA A 99 -7.33 -12.16 7.31
N VAL A 100 -6.65 -11.14 7.86
CA VAL A 100 -7.22 -10.30 8.94
C VAL A 100 -8.40 -9.48 8.43
N ARG A 101 -8.37 -9.03 7.17
CA ARG A 101 -9.38 -8.14 6.56
C ARG A 101 -10.50 -8.88 5.82
N SER A 102 -10.29 -10.12 5.40
CA SER A 102 -11.26 -10.96 4.69
C SER A 102 -11.35 -12.34 5.31
N GLN A 103 -12.51 -12.67 5.88
CA GLN A 103 -12.77 -14.00 6.44
C GLN A 103 -12.78 -15.09 5.37
N ASP A 104 -13.27 -14.78 4.17
CA ASP A 104 -13.27 -15.74 3.06
C ASP A 104 -11.85 -16.08 2.65
N TYR A 105 -10.96 -15.08 2.54
CA TYR A 105 -9.54 -15.32 2.28
C TYR A 105 -8.88 -16.12 3.41
N LYS A 106 -9.18 -15.79 4.68
CA LYS A 106 -8.65 -16.51 5.84
C LYS A 106 -8.97 -18.01 5.82
N ARG A 107 -10.21 -18.38 5.46
CA ARG A 107 -10.65 -19.78 5.35
C ARG A 107 -9.89 -20.55 4.28
N ILE A 108 -9.46 -19.90 3.20
CA ILE A 108 -8.72 -20.54 2.10
C ILE A 108 -7.27 -20.84 2.52
N ILE A 109 -6.64 -19.94 3.27
CA ILE A 109 -5.21 -20.08 3.61
C ILE A 109 -4.95 -20.77 4.96
N THR A 110 -5.98 -20.94 5.80
CA THR A 110 -5.91 -21.64 7.08
C THR A 110 -6.64 -22.97 6.93
N ILE A 111 -5.90 -24.00 6.49
CA ILE A 111 -6.38 -25.40 6.44
C ILE A 111 -6.18 -26.04 7.81
#